data_AF-A0AA95IWY3-F1
#
_entry.id   AF-A0AA95IWY3-F1
#
_cell.length_a   1.000
_cell.length_b   1.000
_cell.length_c   1.000
_cell.angle_alpha   90.00
_cell.angle_beta   90.00
_cell.angle_gamma   90.00
#
_symmetry.space_group_name_H-M   'P 1'
#
loop_
_entity.id
_entity.type
_entity.pdbx_description
1 polymer ?
#
loop_
_entity_poly.entity_id
_entity_poly.type
_entity_poly.pdbx_seq_one_letter_code
_entity_poly.pdbx_strand_id
1 'polypeptide(L)' 'MSKYNADTKVTFSASTGYVGCRRTDAFTLGELGYEDSDEELMESWVQRDYEQWLFENIDGGWSLEDD' A
#
# COMPACT_ATOMS: atom_id res chain seq x y z
N MET A 1 6.90 8.51 23.92
CA MET A 1 5.63 8.42 23.17
C MET A 1 6.01 7.90 21.80
N SER A 2 5.37 6.82 21.35
CA SER A 2 5.58 6.30 19.98
C SER A 2 5.21 7.39 18.98
N LYS A 3 5.97 7.52 17.89
CA LYS A 3 5.72 8.52 16.84
C LYS A 3 4.38 8.33 16.14
N TYR A 4 3.82 7.12 16.21
CA TYR A 4 2.59 6.73 15.55
C TYR A 4 1.65 6.03 16.54
N ASN A 5 0.35 6.03 16.21
CA ASN A 5 -0.71 5.39 16.99
C ASN A 5 -1.78 4.80 16.07
N ALA A 6 -2.77 4.10 16.63
CA ALA A 6 -3.86 3.48 15.88
C ALA A 6 -4.62 4.44 14.95
N ASP A 7 -4.75 5.72 15.32
CA ASP A 7 -5.43 6.76 14.53
C ASP A 7 -4.57 7.38 13.43
N THR A 8 -3.28 7.03 13.37
CA THR A 8 -2.34 7.53 12.37
C THR A 8 -2.77 7.06 10.98
N LYS A 9 -2.95 8.01 10.06
CA LYS A 9 -3.38 7.72 8.69
C LYS A 9 -2.21 7.34 7.81
N VAL A 10 -2.40 6.30 7.01
CA VAL A 10 -1.53 5.90 5.91
C VAL A 10 -2.33 5.96 4.62
N THR A 11 -1.65 6.26 3.51
CA THR A 11 -2.30 6.35 2.20
C THR A 11 -1.50 5.55 1.21
N PHE A 12 -2.10 4.48 0.71
CA PHE A 12 -1.54 3.69 -0.38
C PHE A 12 -1.98 4.29 -1.70
N SER A 13 -1.07 4.32 -2.66
CA SER A 13 -1.39 4.85 -3.97
C SER A 13 -0.53 4.25 -5.06
N ALA A 14 -1.13 4.04 -6.22
CA ALA A 14 -0.47 3.46 -7.38
C ALA A 14 -0.93 4.16 -8.66
N SER A 15 -0.01 4.26 -9.62
CA SER A 15 -0.36 4.61 -11.00
C SER A 15 -0.86 3.36 -11.72
N THR A 16 -2.03 3.42 -12.33
CA THR A 16 -2.66 2.25 -12.99
C THR A 16 -2.38 2.22 -14.49
N GLY A 17 -1.16 2.58 -14.89
CA GLY A 17 -0.67 2.46 -16.27
C GLY A 17 -0.98 3.63 -17.22
N TYR A 18 -1.86 4.57 -16.85
CA TYR A 18 -2.17 5.77 -17.64
C TYR A 18 -1.83 7.05 -16.88
N VAL A 19 -1.30 8.06 -17.59
CA VAL A 19 -0.99 9.37 -17.00
C VAL A 19 -2.27 9.98 -16.41
N GLY A 20 -2.23 10.32 -15.12
CA GLY A 20 -3.36 10.89 -14.39
C GLY A 20 -4.32 9.89 -13.76
N CYS A 21 -4.20 8.59 -14.08
CA CYS A 21 -4.98 7.53 -13.45
C CYS A 21 -4.23 6.99 -12.23
N ARG A 22 -4.59 7.51 -11.05
CA ARG A 22 -4.03 7.09 -9.77
C ARG A 22 -5.13 6.44 -8.92
N ARG A 23 -4.86 5.23 -8.44
CA ARG A 23 -5.64 4.63 -7.35
C ARG A 23 -5.08 5.13 -6.03
N THR A 24 -5.95 5.46 -5.07
CA THR A 24 -5.56 5.89 -3.74
C THR A 24 -6.55 5.35 -2.73
N ASP A 25 -6.05 4.62 -1.74
CA ASP A 25 -6.84 4.08 -0.63
C ASP A 25 -6.17 4.54 0.68
N ALA A 26 -6.97 4.99 1.64
CA ALA A 26 -6.49 5.50 2.93
C ALA A 26 -6.96 4.59 4.06
N PHE A 27 -6.07 4.32 4.99
CA PHE A 27 -6.28 3.47 6.15
C PHE A 27 -5.74 4.14 7.40
N THR A 28 -6.16 3.69 8.57
CA THR A 28 -5.43 3.94 9.81
C THR A 28 -4.50 2.78 10.13
N LEU A 29 -3.48 3.03 10.95
CA LEU A 29 -2.61 1.94 11.44
C LEU A 29 -3.40 0.91 12.24
N GLY A 30 -4.47 1.31 12.95
CA GLY A 30 -5.37 0.36 13.62
C GLY A 30 -6.14 -0.54 12.66
N GLU A 31 -6.63 0.00 11.53
CA GLU A 31 -7.29 -0.78 10.48
C GLU A 31 -6.36 -1.81 9.84
N LEU A 32 -5.05 -1.53 9.80
CA LEU A 32 -4.01 -2.44 9.34
C LEU A 32 -3.49 -3.39 10.44
N GLY A 33 -3.97 -3.25 11.68
CA GLY A 33 -3.59 -4.12 12.80
C GLY A 33 -2.32 -3.71 13.55
N TYR A 34 -1.88 -2.46 13.42
CA TYR A 34 -0.61 -1.94 13.95
C TYR A 34 -0.71 -1.14 15.25
N GLU A 35 -1.77 -1.33 16.03
CA GLU A 35 -2.13 -0.51 17.20
C GLU A 35 -1.03 -0.37 18.28
N ASP A 36 -0.15 -1.37 18.43
CA ASP A 36 0.90 -1.42 19.47
C ASP A 36 2.25 -1.91 18.89
N SER A 37 2.53 -1.53 17.65
CA SER A 37 3.69 -2.00 16.88
C SER A 37 5.00 -1.34 17.31
N ASP A 38 6.10 -2.09 17.18
CA ASP A 38 7.45 -1.54 17.31
C ASP A 38 7.69 -0.46 16.24
N GLU A 39 8.03 0.75 16.68
CA GLU A 39 8.25 1.90 15.80
C GLU A 39 9.38 1.62 14.78
N GLU A 40 10.39 0.83 15.15
CA GLU A 40 11.50 0.48 14.25
C GLU A 40 11.08 -0.44 13.11
N LEU A 41 10.03 -1.26 13.31
CA LEU A 41 9.55 -2.22 12.32
C LEU A 41 8.34 -1.72 11.53
N MET A 42 7.67 -0.67 12.01
CA MET A 42 6.42 -0.19 11.46
C MET A 42 6.51 0.15 9.96
N GLU A 43 7.57 0.85 9.53
CA GLU A 43 7.75 1.18 8.11
C GLU A 43 7.91 -0.07 7.24
N SER A 44 8.57 -1.12 7.76
CA SER A 44 8.72 -2.40 7.04
C SER A 44 7.41 -3.17 6.93
N TRP A 45 6.56 -3.14 7.95
CA TRP A 45 5.26 -3.80 7.91
C TRP A 45 4.27 -3.08 6.98
N VAL A 46 4.21 -1.75 7.07
CA VAL A 46 3.43 -0.91 6.15
C VAL A 46 3.90 -1.10 4.70
N GLN A 47 5.20 -1.22 4.47
CA GLN A 47 5.75 -1.53 3.14
C GLN A 47 5.28 -2.88 2.62
N ARG A 48 5.24 -3.92 3.45
CA ARG A 48 4.76 -5.26 3.06
C ARG A 48 3.29 -5.24 2.65
N ASP A 49 2.45 -4.56 3.42
CA ASP A 49 1.02 -4.43 3.09
C ASP A 49 0.81 -3.59 1.83
N TYR A 50 1.61 -2.54 1.64
CA TYR A 50 1.60 -1.76 0.41
C TYR A 50 1.95 -2.61 -0.82
N GLU A 51 2.97 -3.48 -0.73
CA GLU A 51 3.35 -4.39 -1.83
C GLU A 51 2.24 -5.39 -2.17
N GLN A 52 1.57 -5.95 -1.16
CA GLN A 52 0.41 -6.82 -1.39
C GLN A 52 -0.73 -6.05 -2.05
N TRP A 53 -1.09 -4.88 -1.49
CA TRP A 53 -2.12 -4.02 -2.06
C TRP A 53 -1.79 -3.64 -3.51
N LEU A 54 -0.51 -3.38 -3.82
CA LEU A 54 -0.04 -3.05 -5.16
C LEU A 54 -0.29 -4.19 -6.14
N PHE A 55 0.04 -5.43 -5.75
CA PHE A 55 -0.16 -6.64 -6.55
C PHE A 55 -1.65 -6.89 -6.85
N GLU A 56 -2.53 -6.55 -5.91
CA GLU A 56 -3.98 -6.71 -6.07
C GLU A 56 -4.63 -5.59 -6.91
N ASN A 57 -3.93 -4.48 -7.15
CA ASN A 57 -4.52 -3.27 -7.74
C ASN A 57 -3.82 -2.74 -9.00
N ILE A 58 -2.67 -3.31 -9.38
CA ILE A 58 -2.04 -3.06 -10.68
C ILE A 58 -2.14 -4.34 -11.50
N ASP A 59 -2.77 -4.21 -12.66
CA ASP A 59 -2.74 -5.23 -13.71
C ASP A 59 -1.92 -4.69 -14.89
N GLY A 60 -1.07 -5.54 -15.45
CA GLY A 60 -0.13 -5.17 -16.50
C GLY A 60 0.51 -6.39 -17.13
N GLY A 61 0.57 -6.41 -18.45
CA GLY A 61 1.13 -7.53 -19.19
C GLY A 61 1.51 -7.12 -20.60
N TRP A 62 2.16 -8.04 -21.30
CA TRP A 62 2.43 -7.97 -22.73
C TRP A 62 2.18 -9.36 -23.31
N SER A 63 1.75 -9.43 -24.56
CA SER A 63 1.54 -10.67 -25.29
C SER A 63 2.15 -10.56 -26.67
N LEU A 64 2.64 -11.69 -27.20
CA LEU A 64 2.99 -11.85 -28.61
C LEU A 64 1.89 -12.68 -29.27
N GLU A 65 1.60 -12.38 -30.52
CA GLU A 65 0.66 -13.13 -31.36
C GLU A 65 1.44 -13.61 -32.59
N ASP A 66 1.37 -14.92 -32.88
CA ASP A 66 1.89 -15.54 -34.11
C ASP A 66 0.69 -15.94 -34.99
N ASP A 67 0.80 -15.79 -36.31
CA ASP A 67 -0.23 -16.11 -37.32
C ASP A 67 -0.59 -17.62 -37.41
#